data_AF-A0A914AE35-F1
#
_entry.id   AF-A0A914AE35-F1
#
_cell.length_a   1.000
_cell.length_b   1.000
_cell.length_c   1.000
_cell.angle_alpha   90.00
_cell.angle_beta   90.00
_cell.angle_gamma   90.00
#
_symmetry.space_group_name_H-M   'P 1'
#
loop_
_entity.id
_entity.type
_entity.pdbx_description
1 polymer ?
#
loop_
_entity_poly.entity_id
_entity_poly.type
_entity_poly.pdbx_seq_one_letter_code
_entity_poly.pdbx_strand_id
1 'polypeptide(L)'
;MPKSALVTVRYGPYRACGIVEHRTSRLEGLQALLSGDGHTVELCPIDDWNKVELIVNGETVYRCDITQMDYGSDGQLDKLCHDALEAVRKAF
;
A
#
# COMPACT_ATOMS: atom_id res chain seq x y z
N MET A 1 2.85 6.13 21.75
CA MET A 1 2.74 7.23 20.76
C MET A 1 2.99 6.59 19.41
N PRO A 2 2.06 6.62 18.44
CA PRO A 2 2.43 6.23 17.08
C PRO A 2 3.50 7.23 16.62
N LYS A 3 4.71 6.74 16.38
CA LYS A 3 5.77 7.55 15.77
C LYS A 3 5.37 7.67 14.30
N SER A 4 5.09 8.89 13.85
CA SER A 4 4.78 9.13 12.45
C SER A 4 5.95 8.64 11.60
N ALA A 5 5.68 7.68 10.73
CA ALA A 5 6.67 7.09 9.83
C ALA A 5 6.33 7.52 8.40
N LEU A 6 7.36 7.79 7.60
CA LEU A 6 7.21 7.90 6.16
C LEU A 6 7.15 6.50 5.57
N VAL A 7 6.05 6.16 4.91
CA VAL A 7 5.81 4.89 4.24
C VAL A 7 5.80 5.15 2.73
N THR A 8 6.84 4.71 2.03
CA THR A 8 6.87 4.75 0.57
C THR A 8 6.21 3.50 0.02
N VAL A 9 5.08 3.65 -0.66
CA VAL A 9 4.34 2.58 -1.32
C VAL A 9 4.78 2.54 -2.78
N ARG A 10 5.61 1.56 -3.13
CA ARG A 10 5.96 1.28 -4.52
C ARG A 10 4.89 0.43 -5.15
N TYR A 11 4.40 0.80 -6.34
CA TYR A 11 3.30 0.08 -6.96
C TYR A 11 3.40 0.00 -8.48
N GLY A 12 3.05 -1.17 -9.00
CA GLY A 12 3.17 -1.53 -10.41
C GLY A 12 1.93 -1.29 -11.26
N PRO A 13 2.06 -1.35 -12.58
CA PRO A 13 0.92 -1.50 -13.47
C PRO A 13 0.26 -2.87 -13.24
N TYR A 14 -1.04 -2.99 -13.52
CA TYR A 14 -1.75 -4.26 -13.38
C TYR A 14 -2.83 -4.45 -14.45
N ARG A 15 -3.32 -5.69 -14.58
CA ARG A 15 -4.42 -6.02 -15.51
C ARG A 15 -5.75 -6.08 -14.79
N ALA A 16 -6.71 -5.29 -15.25
CA ALA A 16 -8.12 -5.37 -14.85
C ALA A 16 -8.98 -4.85 -16.02
N CYS A 17 -9.61 -5.76 -16.77
CA CYS A 17 -10.35 -5.44 -18.01
C CYS A 17 -9.54 -4.59 -19.03
N GLY A 18 -8.23 -4.81 -19.10
CA GLY A 18 -7.28 -3.99 -19.87
C GLY A 18 -5.99 -3.79 -19.09
N ILE A 19 -5.09 -2.96 -19.62
CA ILE A 19 -3.90 -2.49 -18.89
C ILE A 19 -4.32 -1.30 -18.04
N VAL A 20 -4.01 -1.35 -16.75
CA VAL A 20 -4.15 -0.24 -15.83
C VAL A 20 -2.74 0.26 -15.49
N GLU A 21 -2.36 1.37 -16.12
CA GLU A 21 -1.08 2.02 -15.90
C GLU A 21 -1.13 2.84 -14.61
N HIS A 22 -0.53 2.30 -13.55
CA HIS A 22 -0.28 2.98 -12.27
C HIS A 22 -1.48 3.73 -11.68
N ARG A 23 -2.66 3.09 -11.68
CA ARG A 23 -3.85 3.65 -11.02
C ARG A 23 -3.84 3.37 -9.53
N THR A 24 -4.19 4.39 -8.74
CA THR A 24 -4.13 4.34 -7.27
C THR A 24 -5.43 3.88 -6.61
N SER A 25 -6.50 3.60 -7.37
CA SER A 25 -7.82 3.28 -6.81
C SER A 25 -7.85 2.04 -5.90
N ARG A 26 -6.94 1.07 -6.11
CA ARG A 26 -6.79 -0.09 -5.21
C ARG A 26 -5.91 0.19 -3.99
N LEU A 27 -5.20 1.31 -3.98
CA LEU A 27 -4.35 1.76 -2.89
C LEU A 27 -5.05 2.78 -1.98
N GLU A 28 -6.26 3.22 -2.31
CA GLU A 28 -7.02 4.20 -1.52
C GLU A 28 -7.29 3.69 -0.10
N GLY A 29 -7.72 2.42 0.04
CA GLY A 29 -7.96 1.81 1.35
C GLY A 29 -6.69 1.69 2.20
N LEU A 30 -5.58 1.32 1.57
CA LEU A 30 -4.28 1.25 2.25
C LEU A 30 -3.81 2.64 2.71
N GLN A 31 -3.93 3.65 1.84
CA GLN A 31 -3.60 5.04 2.18
C GLN A 31 -4.44 5.55 3.35
N ALA A 32 -5.74 5.28 3.34
CA ALA A 32 -6.66 5.67 4.40
C ALA A 32 -6.28 5.04 5.75
N LEU A 33 -5.97 3.74 5.77
CA LEU A 33 -5.57 3.04 6.99
C LEU A 33 -4.23 3.53 7.54
N LEU A 34 -3.20 3.66 6.69
CA LEU A 34 -1.88 4.15 7.11
C LEU A 34 -1.95 5.59 7.61
N SER A 35 -2.68 6.46 6.90
CA SER A 35 -2.86 7.87 7.30
C SER A 35 -3.69 7.99 8.58
N GLY A 36 -4.72 7.15 8.73
CA GLY A 36 -5.54 7.06 9.95
C GLY A 36 -4.75 6.61 11.18
N ASP A 37 -3.71 5.80 11.00
CA ASP A 37 -2.77 5.40 12.07
C ASP A 37 -1.69 6.46 12.37
N GLY A 38 -1.65 7.55 11.58
CA GLY A 38 -0.72 8.68 11.76
C GLY A 38 0.57 8.60 10.95
N HIS A 39 0.66 7.69 9.98
CA HIS A 39 1.79 7.60 9.05
C HIS A 39 1.59 8.53 7.85
N THR A 40 2.71 8.98 7.26
CA THR A 40 2.69 9.71 6.00
C THR A 40 2.92 8.73 4.86
N VAL A 41 2.08 8.77 3.83
CA VAL A 41 2.16 7.84 2.69
C VAL A 41 2.66 8.57 1.44
N GLU A 42 3.68 8.01 0.79
CA GLU A 42 4.19 8.47 -0.50
C GLU A 42 4.03 7.38 -1.55
N LEU A 43 3.41 7.69 -2.68
CA LEU A 43 3.18 6.72 -3.76
C LEU A 43 4.29 6.83 -4.82
N CYS A 44 4.95 5.71 -5.11
CA CYS A 44 6.05 5.61 -6.06
C CYS A 44 5.74 4.58 -7.16
N PRO A 45 5.43 4.99 -8.40
CA PRO A 45 5.18 4.03 -9.49
C PRO A 45 6.46 3.24 -9.85
N ILE A 46 6.31 1.95 -10.16
CA ILE A 46 7.40 1.05 -10.60
C ILE A 46 6.97 0.23 -11.82
N ASP A 47 7.92 -0.27 -12.61
CA ASP A 47 7.60 -1.08 -13.81
C ASP A 47 7.26 -2.55 -13.49
N ASP A 48 7.51 -3.01 -12.26
CA ASP A 48 7.20 -4.37 -11.82
C ASP A 48 5.69 -4.60 -11.78
N TRP A 49 5.19 -5.52 -12.61
CA TRP A 49 3.76 -5.78 -12.74
C TRP A 49 3.12 -6.36 -11.48
N ASN A 50 1.87 -5.96 -11.24
CA ASN A 50 0.99 -6.41 -10.16
C ASN A 50 1.56 -6.22 -8.75
N LYS A 51 2.68 -5.51 -8.58
CA LYS A 51 3.42 -5.51 -7.33
C LYS A 51 3.10 -4.29 -6.48
N VAL A 52 2.95 -4.48 -5.18
CA VAL A 52 2.96 -3.41 -4.16
C VAL A 52 4.03 -3.73 -3.13
N GLU A 53 4.87 -2.75 -2.80
CA GLU A 53 5.88 -2.85 -1.75
C GLU A 53 5.76 -1.66 -0.80
N LEU A 54 5.77 -1.90 0.50
CA LEU A 54 5.85 -0.84 1.50
C LEU A 54 7.29 -0.75 1.98
N ILE A 55 7.86 0.45 1.90
CA ILE A 55 9.19 0.75 2.36
C ILE A 55 9.11 1.71 3.54
N VAL A 56 9.75 1.33 4.64
CA VAL A 56 9.88 2.13 5.85
C VAL A 56 11.35 2.14 6.23
N ASN A 57 11.92 3.32 6.50
CA ASN A 57 13.34 3.49 6.83
C ASN A 57 14.31 2.87 5.79
N GLY A 58 13.90 2.79 4.52
CA GLY A 58 14.71 2.22 3.44
C GLY A 58 14.60 0.69 3.28
N GLU A 59 13.85 0.01 4.16
CA GLU A 59 13.66 -1.45 4.10
C GLU A 59 12.25 -1.80 3.62
N THR A 60 12.13 -2.86 2.81
CA THR A 60 10.81 -3.38 2.41
C THR A 60 10.21 -4.19 3.55
N VAL A 61 9.12 -3.69 4.14
CA VAL A 61 8.47 -4.31 5.30
C VAL A 61 7.28 -5.19 4.93
N TYR A 62 6.69 -4.95 3.75
CA TYR A 62 5.54 -5.70 3.26
C TYR A 62 5.50 -5.73 1.73
N ARG A 63 4.94 -6.82 1.19
CA ARG A 63 4.68 -6.99 -0.25
C ARG A 63 3.36 -7.69 -0.47
N CYS A 64 2.59 -7.25 -1.46
CA CYS A 64 1.40 -7.95 -1.92
C CYS A 64 1.18 -7.75 -3.43
N ASP A 65 0.19 -8.47 -3.96
CA ASP A 65 -0.29 -8.28 -5.33
C ASP A 65 -1.43 -7.26 -5.33
N ILE A 66 -1.30 -6.19 -6.12
CA ILE A 66 -2.29 -5.10 -6.20
C ILE A 66 -3.67 -5.58 -6.67
N THR A 67 -3.74 -6.67 -7.45
CA THR A 67 -5.01 -7.21 -7.96
C THR A 67 -5.84 -7.88 -6.88
N GLN A 68 -5.21 -8.22 -5.75
CA GLN A 68 -5.87 -8.86 -4.61
C GLN A 68 -6.41 -7.84 -3.59
N MET A 69 -6.01 -6.57 -3.71
CA MET A 69 -6.52 -5.48 -2.86
C MET A 69 -7.88 -5.01 -3.33
N ASP A 70 -8.75 -4.58 -2.41
CA ASP A 70 -10.08 -4.10 -2.76
C ASP A 70 -10.04 -2.78 -3.55
N TYR A 71 -10.94 -2.64 -4.51
CA TYR A 71 -11.01 -1.45 -5.36
C TYR A 71 -11.88 -0.37 -4.72
N GLY A 72 -11.34 0.83 -4.52
CA GLY A 72 -12.09 2.02 -4.10
C GLY A 72 -12.75 1.88 -2.71
N SER A 73 -12.15 1.09 -1.82
CA SER A 73 -12.62 0.92 -0.43
C SER A 73 -11.85 1.80 0.55
N ASP A 74 -12.33 1.88 1.79
CA ASP A 74 -11.65 2.52 2.92
C ASP A 74 -10.63 1.59 3.62
N GLY A 75 -10.41 0.38 3.08
CA GLY A 75 -9.47 -0.61 3.59
C GLY A 75 -9.93 -1.33 4.87
N GLN A 76 -11.05 -0.95 5.49
CA GLN A 76 -11.46 -1.46 6.80
C GLN A 76 -11.78 -2.97 6.79
N LEU A 77 -12.24 -3.50 5.65
CA LEU A 77 -12.55 -4.92 5.47
C LEU A 77 -11.47 -5.67 4.68
N ASP A 78 -10.47 -4.96 4.15
CA ASP A 78 -9.41 -5.54 3.33
C ASP A 78 -8.30 -6.08 4.24
N LYS A 79 -8.20 -7.42 4.32
CA LYS A 79 -7.17 -8.11 5.11
C LYS A 79 -5.76 -7.70 4.70
N LEU A 80 -5.50 -7.47 3.41
CA LEU A 80 -4.16 -7.10 2.95
C LEU A 80 -3.77 -5.71 3.43
N CYS A 81 -4.73 -4.79 3.55
CA CYS A 81 -4.47 -3.46 4.10
C CYS A 81 -4.14 -3.53 5.59
N HIS A 82 -4.83 -4.38 6.37
CA HIS A 82 -4.50 -4.61 7.78
C HIS A 82 -3.16 -5.30 7.97
N ASP A 83 -2.86 -6.34 7.18
CA ASP A 83 -1.57 -7.02 7.21
C ASP A 83 -0.41 -6.03 6.91
N ALA A 84 -0.62 -5.13 5.94
CA ALA A 84 0.34 -4.09 5.59
C ALA A 84 0.55 -3.07 6.72
N LEU A 85 -0.54 -2.60 7.36
CA LEU A 85 -0.47 -1.69 8.50
C LEU A 85 0.28 -2.33 9.68
N GLU A 86 -0.02 -3.58 10.00
CA GLU A 86 0.67 -4.32 11.07
C GLU A 86 2.17 -4.51 10.77
N ALA A 87 2.54 -4.72 9.50
CA ALA A 87 3.94 -4.79 9.09
C ALA A 87 4.67 -3.46 9.28
N VAL A 88 4.03 -2.33 8.94
CA VAL A 88 4.57 -0.98 9.19
C VAL A 88 4.75 -0.74 10.69
N ARG A 89 3.76 -1.09 11.51
CA ARG A 89 3.83 -0.96 12.98
C ARG A 89 4.96 -1.78 13.60
N LYS A 90 5.26 -2.97 13.06
CA LYS A 90 6.36 -3.83 13.54
C LYS A 90 7.74 -3.34 13.13
N ALA A 91 7.83 -2.56 12.06
CA ALA A 91 9.10 -2.03 11.57
C ALA A 91 9.56 -0.76 12.34
N PHE A 92 8.80 -0.31 13.35
CA PHE A 92 8.99 0.95 14.07
C PHE A 92 8.90 0.78 15.60
#